data_AF-A0A1I3L6W1-F1
#
_entry.id   AF-A0A1I3L6W1-F1
#
_cell.length_a   1.000
_cell.length_b   1.000
_cell.length_c   1.000
_cell.angle_alpha   90.00
_cell.angle_beta   90.00
_cell.angle_gamma   90.00
#
_symmetry.space_group_name_H-M   'P 1'
#
loop_
_entity.id
_entity.type
_entity.pdbx_description
1 polymer ?
#
loop_
_entity_poly.entity_id
_entity_poly.type
_entity_poly.pdbx_seq_one_letter_code
_entity_poly.pdbx_strand_id
1 'polypeptide(L)'
;MLDNYEEVVSFDGQNRFTIQARPGEAHGRPGWDEYFLGIASAVSQRGDCVRRRVGAVIARPDHRTAGTGYNGVPPGAPGCIERPCLRVSKAERGEEICPGYSDCRSVHAEANALLDANRDDCVGATLYCTDDPCQGCLKLIRGAGIARVVTPHKEMNP
;
A
#
# COMPACT_ATOMS: atom_id res chain seq x y z
N MET A 1 -8.91 -35.98 -11.24
CA MET A 1 -7.71 -35.16 -11.47
C MET A 1 -8.23 -33.96 -12.23
N LEU A 2 -8.46 -32.83 -11.56
CA LEU A 2 -8.96 -31.64 -12.23
C LEU A 2 -7.76 -31.00 -12.92
N ASP A 3 -7.82 -30.91 -14.24
CA ASP A 3 -6.77 -30.28 -15.03
C ASP A 3 -6.77 -28.78 -14.71
N ASN A 4 -5.71 -28.30 -14.07
CA ASN A 4 -5.52 -26.89 -13.77
C ASN A 4 -5.30 -26.15 -15.09
N TYR A 5 -6.31 -25.42 -15.57
CA TYR A 5 -6.18 -24.50 -16.69
C TYR A 5 -6.43 -23.07 -16.20
N GLU A 6 -5.51 -22.16 -16.49
CA GLU A 6 -5.74 -20.73 -16.31
C GLU A 6 -6.26 -20.11 -17.60
N GLU A 7 -7.28 -19.26 -17.47
CA GLU A 7 -7.80 -18.42 -18.54
C GLU A 7 -7.03 -17.09 -18.56
N VAL A 8 -6.08 -16.96 -19.49
CA VAL A 8 -5.39 -15.69 -19.70
C VAL A 8 -6.27 -14.77 -20.54
N VAL A 9 -6.81 -13.73 -19.89
CA VAL A 9 -7.59 -12.68 -20.57
C VAL A 9 -6.63 -11.63 -21.12
N SER A 10 -6.58 -11.51 -22.44
CA SER A 10 -5.84 -10.43 -23.11
C SER A 10 -6.80 -9.41 -23.72
N PHE A 11 -6.45 -8.13 -23.59
CA PHE A 11 -7.21 -7.00 -24.13
C PHE A 11 -6.43 -6.38 -25.29
N ASP A 12 -7.00 -6.41 -26.49
CA ASP A 12 -6.37 -5.93 -27.73
C ASP A 12 -6.57 -4.43 -27.99
N GLY A 13 -7.21 -3.70 -27.07
CA GLY A 13 -7.52 -2.28 -27.23
C GLY A 13 -8.76 -1.99 -28.08
N GLN A 14 -9.48 -3.00 -28.58
CA GLN A 14 -10.68 -2.85 -29.43
C GLN A 14 -11.94 -3.48 -28.84
N ASN A 15 -12.04 -3.54 -27.50
CA ASN A 15 -13.18 -4.13 -26.78
C ASN A 15 -13.40 -5.63 -27.07
N ARG A 16 -12.36 -6.37 -27.48
CA ARG A 16 -12.40 -7.82 -27.66
C ARG A 16 -11.55 -8.50 -26.59
N PHE A 17 -12.12 -9.51 -25.96
CA PHE A 17 -11.41 -10.38 -25.01
C PHE A 17 -11.10 -11.70 -25.69
N THR A 18 -9.83 -12.11 -25.67
CA THR A 18 -9.44 -13.46 -26.10
C THR A 18 -9.09 -14.28 -24.85
N ILE A 19 -9.76 -15.43 -24.70
CA ILE A 19 -9.48 -16.41 -23.64
C ILE A 19 -8.57 -17.49 -24.22
N GLN A 20 -7.37 -17.65 -23.66
CA GLN A 20 -6.47 -18.75 -23.98
C GLN A 20 -6.27 -19.62 -22.73
N ALA A 21 -6.52 -20.93 -22.85
CA ALA A 21 -6.24 -21.89 -21.79
C ALA A 21 -4.74 -22.23 -21.77
N ARG A 22 -4.09 -22.09 -20.60
CA ARG A 22 -2.71 -22.55 -20.35
C ARG A 22 -2.70 -23.52 -19.16
N PRO A 23 -1.76 -24.48 -19.07
CA PRO A 23 -1.59 -25.29 -17.87
C PRO A 23 -1.32 -24.37 -16.67
N GLY A 24 -2.23 -24.34 -15.72
CA GLY A 24 -2.18 -23.49 -14.54
C GLY A 24 -1.22 -24.05 -13.50
N GLU A 25 -0.38 -23.17 -12.94
CA GLU A 25 0.30 -23.49 -11.69
C GLU A 25 -0.75 -23.78 -10.61
N ALA A 26 -0.48 -24.75 -9.73
CA ALA A 26 -1.39 -25.05 -8.63
C ALA A 26 -1.40 -23.85 -7.65
N HIS A 27 -2.31 -22.90 -7.87
CA HIS A 27 -2.45 -21.75 -6.98
C HIS A 27 -3.02 -22.22 -5.64
N GLY A 28 -2.13 -22.47 -4.68
CA GLY A 28 -2.49 -22.62 -3.29
C GLY A 28 -3.25 -21.38 -2.82
N ARG A 29 -4.33 -21.57 -2.06
CA ARG A 29 -5.07 -20.46 -1.46
C ARG A 29 -4.11 -19.69 -0.53
N PRO A 30 -3.84 -18.39 -0.78
CA PRO A 30 -2.91 -17.64 0.06
C PRO A 30 -3.45 -17.50 1.47
N GLY A 31 -2.54 -17.42 2.43
CA GLY A 31 -2.88 -17.03 3.80
C GLY A 31 -3.37 -15.57 3.85
N TRP A 32 -3.98 -15.16 4.96
CA TRP A 32 -4.51 -13.79 5.09
C TRP A 32 -3.41 -12.72 4.97
N ASP A 33 -2.24 -12.95 5.58
CA ASP A 33 -1.16 -11.97 5.56
C ASP A 33 -0.57 -11.81 4.16
N GLU A 34 -0.40 -12.91 3.44
CA GLU A 34 0.02 -12.90 2.03
C GLU A 34 -1.01 -12.17 1.16
N TYR A 35 -2.30 -12.47 1.34
CA TYR A 35 -3.39 -11.83 0.61
C TYR A 35 -3.40 -10.31 0.81
N PHE A 36 -3.38 -9.84 2.06
CA PHE A 36 -3.44 -8.41 2.34
C PHE A 36 -2.15 -7.65 2.02
N LEU A 37 -0.97 -8.29 2.14
CA LEU A 37 0.28 -7.74 1.61
C LEU A 37 0.25 -7.65 0.09
N GLY A 38 -0.36 -8.61 -0.59
CA GLY A 38 -0.61 -8.56 -2.04
C GLY A 38 -1.48 -7.37 -2.43
N ILE A 39 -2.56 -7.11 -1.68
CA ILE A 39 -3.40 -5.91 -1.89
C ILE A 39 -2.59 -4.64 -1.62
N ALA A 40 -1.83 -4.57 -0.52
CA ALA A 40 -1.01 -3.40 -0.20
C ALA A 40 0.01 -3.13 -1.31
N SER A 41 0.61 -4.17 -1.89
CA SER A 41 1.49 -4.08 -3.05
C SER A 41 0.76 -3.50 -4.27
N ALA A 42 -0.45 -3.97 -4.58
CA ALA A 42 -1.26 -3.41 -5.67
C ALA A 42 -1.62 -1.94 -5.42
N VAL A 43 -2.04 -1.59 -4.19
CA VAL A 43 -2.35 -0.21 -3.80
C VAL A 43 -1.13 0.70 -3.96
N SER A 44 0.07 0.24 -3.61
CA SER A 44 1.31 1.01 -3.74
C SER A 44 1.59 1.49 -5.17
N GLN A 45 1.12 0.76 -6.19
CA GLN A 45 1.39 1.08 -7.60
C GLN A 45 0.76 2.41 -8.03
N ARG A 46 -0.26 2.89 -7.31
CA ARG A 46 -0.88 4.22 -7.48
C ARG A 46 -0.03 5.37 -6.94
N GLY A 47 0.99 5.09 -6.12
CA GLY A 47 1.83 6.10 -5.48
C GLY A 47 2.63 6.93 -6.47
N ASP A 48 2.59 8.26 -6.28
CA ASP A 48 3.29 9.23 -7.14
C ASP A 48 4.73 9.53 -6.67
N CYS A 49 5.15 8.94 -5.55
CA CYS A 49 6.47 9.19 -4.99
C CYS A 49 7.57 8.56 -5.86
N VAL A 50 8.48 9.39 -6.34
CA VAL A 50 9.63 8.98 -7.17
C VAL A 50 10.74 8.25 -6.41
N ARG A 51 10.72 8.33 -5.06
CA ARG A 51 11.73 7.67 -4.21
C ARG A 51 11.32 6.26 -3.80
N ARG A 52 10.06 6.11 -3.39
CA ARG A 52 9.52 4.87 -2.85
C ARG A 52 8.00 4.91 -2.93
N ARG A 53 7.41 3.93 -3.59
CA ARG A 53 5.96 3.72 -3.64
C ARG A 53 5.57 2.79 -2.50
N VAL A 54 4.73 3.29 -1.59
CA VAL A 54 4.28 2.57 -0.39
C VAL A 54 2.77 2.43 -0.46
N GLY A 55 2.27 1.25 -0.11
CA GLY A 55 0.84 0.96 0.00
C GLY A 55 0.53 0.39 1.38
N ALA A 56 -0.66 0.69 1.87
CA ALA A 56 -1.18 0.23 3.15
C ALA A 56 -2.64 -0.18 3.02
N VAL A 57 -3.03 -1.21 3.77
CA VAL A 57 -4.38 -1.77 3.83
C VAL A 57 -4.70 -2.06 5.28
N ILE A 58 -5.87 -1.63 5.74
CA ILE A 58 -6.39 -1.98 7.07
C ILE A 58 -7.39 -3.11 6.87
N ALA A 59 -7.14 -4.25 7.51
CA ALA A 59 -8.05 -5.38 7.54
C ALA A 59 -8.62 -5.55 8.95
N ARG A 60 -9.95 -5.61 9.01
CA ARG A 60 -10.70 -5.84 10.25
C ARG A 60 -10.52 -7.30 10.72
N PRO A 61 -10.87 -7.60 11.98
CA PRO A 61 -10.83 -8.98 12.49
C PRO A 61 -11.68 -9.99 11.69
N ASP A 62 -12.70 -9.53 10.97
CA ASP A 62 -13.52 -10.35 10.06
C ASP A 62 -12.90 -10.53 8.66
N HIS A 63 -11.62 -10.15 8.48
CA HIS A 63 -10.88 -10.21 7.23
C HIS A 63 -11.52 -9.42 6.08
N ARG A 64 -12.16 -8.30 6.40
CA ARG A 64 -12.64 -7.34 5.40
C ARG A 64 -11.79 -6.07 5.44
N THR A 65 -11.54 -5.50 4.26
CA THR A 65 -10.83 -4.23 4.13
C THR A 65 -11.66 -3.10 4.73
N ALA A 66 -11.06 -2.35 5.66
CA ALA A 66 -11.63 -1.14 6.26
C ALA A 66 -11.20 0.14 5.53
N GLY A 67 -9.97 0.16 5.02
CA GLY A 67 -9.42 1.32 4.31
C GLY A 67 -8.10 0.97 3.62
N THR A 68 -7.78 1.76 2.61
CA THR A 68 -6.56 1.62 1.83
C THR A 68 -5.87 2.97 1.64
N GLY A 69 -4.55 2.95 1.48
CA GLY A 69 -3.81 4.17 1.26
C GLY A 69 -2.50 3.90 0.53
N TYR A 70 -2.11 4.82 -0.33
CA TYR A 70 -0.76 4.88 -0.89
C TYR A 70 -0.15 6.23 -0.56
N ASN A 71 1.17 6.36 -0.62
CA ASN A 71 1.81 7.64 -0.38
C ASN A 71 1.64 8.58 -1.57
N GLY A 72 1.10 9.77 -1.31
CA GLY A 72 0.80 10.77 -2.33
C GLY A 72 0.52 12.13 -1.74
N VAL A 73 0.63 13.19 -2.54
CA VAL A 73 0.26 14.54 -2.10
C VAL A 73 -1.26 14.62 -1.82
N PRO A 74 -1.72 15.55 -0.96
CA PRO A 74 -3.15 15.76 -0.75
C PRO A 74 -3.92 16.00 -2.07
N PRO A 75 -5.20 15.61 -2.15
CA PRO A 75 -6.01 15.79 -3.36
C PRO A 75 -5.97 17.22 -3.90
N GLY A 76 -5.82 17.37 -5.21
CA GLY A 76 -5.77 18.66 -5.90
C GLY A 76 -4.38 19.32 -5.97
N ALA A 77 -3.35 18.72 -5.39
CA ALA A 77 -1.96 19.17 -5.53
C ALA A 77 -1.18 18.33 -6.56
N PRO A 78 -0.17 18.90 -7.25
CA PRO A 78 0.65 18.15 -8.20
C PRO A 78 1.60 17.19 -7.48
N GLY A 79 1.58 15.94 -7.93
CA GLY A 79 2.36 14.86 -7.35
C GLY A 79 3.87 14.98 -7.53
N CYS A 80 4.62 14.03 -6.98
CA CYS A 80 6.09 14.01 -7.14
C CYS A 80 6.55 13.60 -8.54
N ILE A 81 5.68 12.99 -9.37
CA ILE A 81 5.93 12.74 -10.79
C ILE A 81 5.82 14.04 -11.60
N GLU A 82 4.85 14.88 -11.28
CA GLU A 82 4.58 16.13 -12.01
C GLU A 82 5.47 17.28 -11.57
N ARG A 83 5.89 17.30 -10.30
CA ARG A 83 6.70 18.36 -9.72
C ARG A 83 7.90 17.78 -8.97
N PRO A 84 9.11 18.39 -9.06
CA PRO A 84 10.29 17.92 -8.36
C PRO A 84 10.05 17.60 -6.87
N CYS A 85 10.55 16.44 -6.45
CA CYS A 85 10.51 16.03 -5.06
C CYS A 85 11.60 16.79 -4.28
N LEU A 86 11.19 17.56 -3.26
CA LEU A 86 12.12 18.38 -2.46
C LEU A 86 13.25 17.54 -1.85
N ARG A 87 12.94 16.32 -1.39
CA ARG A 87 13.94 15.40 -0.82
C ARG A 87 14.96 14.93 -1.86
N VAL A 88 14.57 14.79 -3.13
CA VAL A 88 15.51 14.45 -4.21
C VAL A 88 16.37 15.66 -4.53
N SER A 89 15.76 16.83 -4.71
CA SER A 89 16.50 18.07 -5.00
C SER A 89 17.45 18.50 -3.88
N LYS A 90 17.13 18.21 -2.61
CA LYS A 90 18.05 18.39 -1.48
C LYS A 90 19.23 17.42 -1.56
N ALA A 91 18.96 16.14 -1.82
CA ALA A 91 20.00 15.11 -1.96
C ALA A 91 21.02 15.47 -3.05
N GLU A 92 20.54 15.90 -4.22
CA GLU A 92 21.37 16.29 -5.37
C GLU A 92 22.26 17.51 -5.07
N ARG A 93 21.79 18.41 -4.20
CA ARG A 93 22.54 19.59 -3.74
C ARG A 93 23.45 19.31 -2.54
N GLY A 94 23.47 18.08 -2.02
CA GLY A 94 24.22 17.71 -0.81
C GLY A 94 23.66 18.34 0.47
N GLU A 95 22.39 18.75 0.46
CA GLU A 95 21.72 19.34 1.62
C GLU A 95 21.19 18.25 2.57
N GLU A 96 21.10 18.59 3.86
CA GLU A 96 20.51 17.71 4.86
C GLU A 96 19.02 17.44 4.55
N ILE A 97 18.67 16.15 4.54
CA ILE A 97 17.30 15.68 4.35
C ILE A 97 16.72 15.35 5.72
N CYS A 98 15.61 15.99 6.08
CA CYS A 98 15.00 15.74 7.37
C CYS A 98 14.61 14.25 7.53
N PRO A 99 15.08 13.55 8.58
CA PRO A 99 14.68 12.18 8.88
C PRO A 99 13.20 12.07 9.25
N GLY A 100 12.63 13.12 9.84
CA GLY A 100 11.23 13.20 10.27
C GLY A 100 10.23 13.45 9.14
N TYR A 101 10.65 13.40 7.87
CA TYR A 101 9.80 13.59 6.70
C TYR A 101 9.10 14.97 6.60
N SER A 102 9.51 15.99 7.37
CA SER A 102 8.97 17.36 7.23
C SER A 102 9.25 17.98 5.86
N ASP A 103 10.29 17.51 5.17
CA ASP A 103 10.60 17.87 3.77
C ASP A 103 9.79 17.06 2.73
N CYS A 104 8.89 16.17 3.17
CA CYS A 104 8.02 15.38 2.31
C CYS A 104 6.66 16.07 2.15
N ARG A 105 6.19 16.23 0.91
CA ARG A 105 4.85 16.78 0.62
C ARG A 105 3.76 15.71 0.66
N SER A 106 4.14 14.45 0.54
CA SER A 106 3.20 13.34 0.47
C SER A 106 2.68 12.99 1.86
N VAL A 107 1.37 12.77 1.95
CA VAL A 107 0.80 11.99 3.06
C VAL A 107 1.24 10.54 2.87
N HIS A 108 1.67 9.92 3.95
CA HIS A 108 2.17 8.54 3.93
C HIS A 108 1.03 7.54 3.73
N ALA A 109 1.36 6.35 3.24
CA ALA A 109 0.36 5.32 2.89
C ALA A 109 -0.48 4.92 4.10
N GLU A 110 0.16 4.74 5.25
CA GLU A 110 -0.46 4.38 6.52
C GLU A 110 -1.45 5.46 6.99
N ALA A 111 -1.04 6.72 6.89
CA ALA A 111 -1.90 7.85 7.23
C ALA A 111 -3.09 7.96 6.27
N ASN A 112 -2.88 7.76 4.97
CA ASN A 112 -3.98 7.74 3.99
C ASN A 112 -4.94 6.57 4.23
N ALA A 113 -4.45 5.38 4.60
CA ALA A 113 -5.31 4.24 4.93
C ALA A 113 -6.17 4.52 6.17
N LEU A 114 -5.62 5.22 7.17
CA LEU A 114 -6.36 5.66 8.36
C LEU A 114 -7.38 6.76 8.04
N LEU A 115 -7.09 7.65 7.08
CA LEU A 115 -8.02 8.69 6.64
C LEU A 115 -9.18 8.13 5.81
N ASP A 116 -8.96 7.02 5.11
CA ASP A 116 -9.96 6.30 4.30
C ASP A 116 -10.89 5.42 5.16
N ALA A 117 -10.38 4.91 6.29
CA ALA A 117 -11.15 4.04 7.19
C ALA A 117 -11.99 4.82 8.21
N ASN A 118 -13.12 4.24 8.61
CA ASN A 118 -13.80 4.70 9.84
C ASN A 118 -12.98 4.29 11.06
N ARG A 119 -12.93 5.16 12.07
CA ARG A 119 -12.21 4.89 13.31
C ARG A 119 -12.65 3.58 13.98
N ASP A 120 -13.94 3.28 13.99
CA ASP A 120 -14.46 2.08 14.63
C ASP A 120 -14.03 0.79 13.90
N ASP A 121 -13.79 0.87 12.59
CA ASP A 121 -13.24 -0.24 11.80
C ASP A 121 -11.72 -0.42 12.03
N CYS A 122 -11.02 0.57 12.59
CA CYS A 122 -9.59 0.48 12.93
C CYS A 122 -9.33 -0.24 14.26
N VAL A 123 -10.26 -0.18 15.22
CA VAL A 123 -10.02 -0.70 16.57
C VAL A 123 -9.89 -2.22 16.53
N GLY A 124 -8.74 -2.74 16.96
CA GLY A 124 -8.44 -4.18 16.92
C GLY A 124 -8.06 -4.72 15.53
N ALA A 125 -8.04 -3.87 14.50
CA ALA A 125 -7.69 -4.26 13.14
C ALA A 125 -6.17 -4.49 12.97
N THR A 126 -5.81 -5.12 11.84
CA THR A 126 -4.43 -5.25 11.38
C THR A 126 -4.16 -4.28 10.24
N LEU A 127 -3.05 -3.54 10.29
CA LEU A 127 -2.56 -2.73 9.18
C LEU A 127 -1.43 -3.48 8.45
N TYR A 128 -1.63 -3.76 7.19
CA TYR A 128 -0.63 -4.31 6.28
C TYR A 128 0.01 -3.18 5.50
N CYS A 129 1.34 -3.09 5.51
CA CYS A 129 2.07 -2.04 4.81
C CYS A 129 3.22 -2.64 3.99
N THR A 130 3.47 -2.12 2.80
CA THR A 130 4.60 -2.59 1.96
C THR A 130 5.97 -2.19 2.51
N ASP A 131 6.01 -1.35 3.55
CA ASP A 131 7.22 -0.80 4.14
C ASP A 131 7.03 -0.50 5.63
N ASP A 132 8.13 -0.41 6.37
CA ASP A 132 8.08 -0.13 7.80
C ASP A 132 7.53 1.29 8.08
N PRO A 133 6.48 1.43 8.92
CA PRO A 133 5.93 2.74 9.23
C PRO A 133 6.93 3.67 9.92
N CYS A 134 6.92 4.94 9.52
CA CYS A 134 7.75 5.94 10.17
C CYS A 134 7.24 6.27 11.58
N GLN A 135 8.07 6.93 12.41
CA GLN A 135 7.69 7.33 13.77
C GLN A 135 6.45 8.25 13.82
N GLY A 136 6.19 9.03 12.77
CA GLY A 136 4.97 9.83 12.63
C GLY A 136 3.73 8.94 12.46
N CYS A 137 3.78 8.00 11.52
CA CYS A 137 2.70 7.05 11.25
C CYS A 137 2.43 6.13 12.44
N LEU A 138 3.46 5.63 13.13
CA LEU A 138 3.29 4.78 14.32
C LEU A 138 2.41 5.43 15.39
N LYS A 139 2.56 6.75 15.61
CA LYS A 139 1.71 7.48 16.56
C LYS A 139 0.24 7.49 16.13
N LEU A 140 -0.02 7.67 14.83
CA LEU A 140 -1.37 7.65 14.27
C LEU A 140 -1.98 6.25 14.33
N ILE A 141 -1.22 5.22 13.97
CA ILE A 141 -1.61 3.81 14.02
C ILE A 141 -2.04 3.43 15.44
N ARG A 142 -1.21 3.77 16.44
CA ARG A 142 -1.54 3.56 17.87
C ARG A 142 -2.79 4.32 18.28
N GLY A 143 -2.90 5.60 17.91
CA GLY A 143 -4.05 6.44 18.24
C GLY A 143 -5.37 5.97 17.62
N ALA A 144 -5.31 5.28 16.48
CA ALA A 144 -6.45 4.68 15.81
C ALA A 144 -6.90 3.34 16.41
N GLY A 145 -6.11 2.75 17.31
CA GLY A 145 -6.44 1.47 17.95
C GLY A 145 -6.12 0.23 17.11
N ILE A 146 -5.26 0.36 16.09
CA ILE A 146 -4.74 -0.78 15.33
C ILE A 146 -3.97 -1.70 16.28
N ALA A 147 -4.31 -2.99 16.30
CA ALA A 147 -3.71 -3.95 17.22
C ALA A 147 -2.43 -4.60 16.67
N ARG A 148 -2.28 -4.63 15.34
CA ARG A 148 -1.20 -5.37 14.68
C ARG A 148 -0.76 -4.67 13.40
N VAL A 149 0.54 -4.64 13.13
CA VAL A 149 1.11 -4.15 11.87
C VAL A 149 1.96 -5.24 11.24
N VAL A 150 1.75 -5.50 9.95
CA VAL A 150 2.48 -6.51 9.18
C VAL A 150 3.13 -5.85 7.97
N THR A 151 4.40 -6.17 7.75
CA THR A 151 5.20 -5.76 6.59
C THR A 151 5.88 -6.98 5.97
N PRO A 152 6.44 -6.89 4.74
CA PRO A 152 7.13 -8.03 4.11
C PRO A 152 8.29 -8.63 4.91
N HIS A 153 8.89 -7.85 5.81
CA HIS A 153 10.08 -8.27 6.55
C HIS A 153 9.84 -8.46 8.05
N LYS A 154 8.71 -7.96 8.57
CA LYS A 154 8.51 -7.82 10.01
C LYS A 154 7.04 -7.71 10.40
N GLU A 155 6.72 -8.31 11.54
CA GLU A 155 5.48 -8.08 12.28
C GLU A 155 5.73 -7.23 13.54
N MET A 156 4.77 -6.37 13.89
CA MET A 156 4.84 -5.48 15.04
C MET A 156 3.50 -5.40 15.76
N ASN A 157 3.57 -5.29 17.09
CA ASN A 157 2.45 -4.89 17.93
C ASN A 157 2.66 -3.42 18.31
N PRO A 158 2.03 -2.48 17.59
CA PRO A 158 2.28 -1.06 17.74
C PRO A 158 1.95 -0.57 19.15
#